data_AF-A0A2W7CDX2-F1
#
_entry.id   AF-A0A2W7CDX2-F1
#
_cell.length_a   1.000
_cell.length_b   1.000
_cell.length_c   1.000
_cell.angle_alpha   90.00
_cell.angle_beta   90.00
_cell.angle_gamma   90.00
#
_symmetry.space_group_name_H-M   'P 1'
#
loop_
_entity.id
_entity.type
_entity.pdbx_description
1 polymer ?
#
loop_
_entity_poly.entity_id
_entity_poly.type
_entity_poly.pdbx_seq_one_letter_code
_entity_poly.pdbx_strand_id
1 'polypeptide(L)'
;MPDLCKGLCSEDRIGGIMAKLTNAADMAGTVGVDPTAFRQALRNAKFPWHKRNADWIVELDSAEHSSMRTVLVTLLKRKKPDADRT
;
A
#
# COMPACT_ATOMS: atom_id res chain seq x y z
N MET A 1 35.89 -16.02 3.47
CA MET A 1 34.52 -16.47 3.81
C MET A 1 34.62 -17.32 5.08
N PRO A 2 33.76 -17.17 6.10
CA PRO A 2 32.39 -16.62 6.04
C PRO A 2 32.07 -15.44 7.00
N ASP A 3 31.08 -14.66 6.57
CA ASP A 3 29.98 -14.06 7.34
C ASP A 3 30.24 -13.08 8.50
N LEU A 4 30.47 -11.81 8.14
CA LEU A 4 30.23 -10.66 9.04
C LEU A 4 29.09 -9.78 8.48
N CYS A 5 27.89 -10.34 8.35
CA CYS A 5 26.66 -9.60 8.02
C CYS A 5 25.70 -9.61 9.22
N LYS A 6 25.97 -8.82 10.28
CA LYS A 6 24.95 -8.38 11.27
C LYS A 6 25.33 -7.02 11.85
N GLY A 7 25.33 -6.00 11.00
CA GLY A 7 25.38 -4.60 11.42
C GLY A 7 23.98 -4.03 11.50
N LEU A 8 23.54 -3.75 12.73
CA LEU A 8 22.53 -2.76 13.13
C LEU A 8 21.45 -2.37 12.08
N CYS A 9 20.30 -3.04 12.12
CA CYS A 9 19.04 -2.36 11.80
C CYS A 9 18.74 -1.37 12.93
N SER A 10 19.27 -0.16 12.81
CA SER A 10 18.80 1.03 13.54
C SER A 10 17.42 1.40 13.01
N GLU A 11 16.37 0.81 13.55
CA GLU A 11 15.00 1.28 13.32
C GLU A 11 14.35 1.54 14.68
N ASP A 12 14.64 2.76 15.15
CA ASP A 12 13.73 3.67 15.84
C ASP A 12 12.73 3.06 16.85
N ARG A 13 13.16 2.99 18.10
CA ARG A 13 12.26 2.98 19.26
C ARG A 13 12.00 4.41 19.72
N ILE A 14 11.08 5.17 19.14
CA ILE A 14 10.43 6.29 19.86
C ILE A 14 8.97 6.45 19.42
N GLY A 15 8.03 6.21 20.36
CA GLY A 15 6.65 6.69 20.28
C GLY A 15 5.61 5.56 20.34
N GLY A 16 4.71 5.64 21.32
CA GLY A 16 3.60 4.72 21.49
C GLY A 16 2.85 4.46 20.17
N ILE A 17 2.71 3.18 19.86
CA ILE A 17 2.13 2.59 18.66
C ILE A 17 0.61 2.87 18.64
N MET A 18 0.22 4.12 18.44
CA MET A 18 -1.12 4.41 17.93
C MET A 18 -1.13 3.81 16.53
N ALA A 19 -1.64 2.58 16.38
CA ALA A 19 -1.80 1.94 15.08
C ALA A 19 -2.48 2.95 14.15
N LYS A 20 -1.70 3.58 13.28
CA LYS A 20 -2.16 4.72 12.50
C LYS A 20 -3.01 4.12 11.40
N LEU A 21 -4.31 4.06 11.62
CA LEU A 21 -5.24 3.55 10.63
C LEU A 21 -5.18 4.47 9.41
N THR A 22 -4.85 3.90 8.26
CA THR A 22 -4.91 4.60 6.98
C THR A 22 -6.06 4.01 6.17
N ASN A 23 -6.78 4.88 5.47
CA ASN A 23 -7.81 4.44 4.55
C ASN A 23 -7.31 4.48 3.09
N ALA A 24 -7.98 3.75 2.21
CA ALA A 24 -7.64 3.74 0.79
C ALA A 24 -7.68 5.15 0.16
N ALA A 25 -8.60 6.01 0.58
CA ALA A 25 -8.76 7.34 0.01
C ALA A 25 -7.59 8.26 0.38
N ASP A 26 -7.11 8.21 1.62
CA ASP A 26 -5.94 8.95 2.09
C ASP A 26 -4.68 8.49 1.36
N MET A 27 -4.50 7.18 1.17
CA MET A 27 -3.36 6.67 0.41
C MET A 27 -3.41 7.11 -1.06
N ALA A 28 -4.60 7.04 -1.68
CA ALA A 28 -4.79 7.46 -3.06
C ALA A 28 -4.57 8.98 -3.22
N GLY A 29 -5.10 9.78 -2.31
CA GLY A 29 -4.92 11.23 -2.29
C GLY A 29 -3.46 11.64 -2.14
N THR A 30 -2.70 10.94 -1.29
CA THR A 30 -1.26 11.16 -1.09
C THR A 30 -0.45 10.99 -2.38
N VAL A 31 -0.87 10.09 -3.27
CA VAL A 31 -0.20 9.84 -4.56
C VAL A 31 -0.90 10.47 -5.77
N GLY A 32 -1.98 11.23 -5.56
CA GLY A 32 -2.78 11.83 -6.63
C GLY A 32 -3.55 10.83 -7.49
N VAL A 33 -3.88 9.66 -6.95
CA VAL A 33 -4.75 8.66 -7.60
C VAL A 33 -6.20 8.92 -7.20
N ASP A 34 -7.14 8.70 -8.13
CA ASP A 34 -8.56 8.77 -7.82
C ASP A 34 -8.91 7.68 -6.78
N PRO A 35 -9.42 8.06 -5.58
CA PRO A 35 -9.81 7.10 -4.54
C PRO A 35 -10.90 6.12 -5.01
N THR A 36 -11.71 6.49 -6.00
CA THR A 36 -12.73 5.61 -6.57
C THR A 36 -12.10 4.52 -7.43
N ALA A 37 -11.20 4.89 -8.34
CA ALA A 37 -10.44 3.95 -9.15
C ALA A 37 -9.60 3.00 -8.28
N PHE A 38 -9.02 3.52 -7.18
CA PHE A 38 -8.26 2.71 -6.26
C PHE A 38 -9.13 1.67 -5.53
N ARG A 39 -10.28 2.08 -4.98
CA ARG A 39 -11.24 1.15 -4.37
C ARG A 39 -11.74 0.09 -5.34
N GLN A 40 -11.94 0.45 -6.61
CA GLN A 40 -12.35 -0.52 -7.63
C GLN A 40 -11.26 -1.56 -7.91
N ALA A 41 -9.99 -1.15 -7.98
CA ALA A 41 -8.87 -2.07 -8.15
C ALA A 41 -8.71 -3.00 -6.95
N LEU A 42 -8.86 -2.47 -5.74
CA LEU A 42 -8.84 -3.26 -4.50
C LEU A 42 -9.97 -4.30 -4.47
N ARG A 43 -11.18 -3.93 -4.90
CA ARG A 43 -12.30 -4.87 -5.08
C ARG A 43 -11.98 -5.96 -6.11
N ASN A 44 -11.30 -5.60 -7.20
CA ASN A 44 -10.89 -6.56 -8.23
C ASN A 44 -9.77 -7.51 -7.76
N ALA A 45 -8.92 -7.06 -6.84
CA ALA A 45 -7.84 -7.86 -6.26
C ALA A 45 -8.33 -8.99 -5.32
N LYS A 46 -9.61 -8.94 -4.87
CA LYS A 46 -10.28 -9.99 -4.09
C LYS A 46 -9.44 -10.54 -2.93
N PHE A 47 -8.97 -9.67 -2.05
CA PHE A 47 -8.22 -10.08 -0.87
C PHE A 47 -9.05 -10.97 0.07
N PRO A 48 -8.48 -12.07 0.61
CA PRO A 48 -9.20 -13.01 1.47
C PRO A 48 -9.49 -12.45 2.87
N TRP A 49 -8.68 -11.48 3.33
CA TRP A 49 -8.83 -10.82 4.62
C TRP A 49 -9.87 -9.68 4.61
N HIS A 50 -10.25 -9.20 3.43
CA HIS A 50 -11.21 -8.10 3.29
C HIS A 50 -12.63 -8.62 3.10
N LYS A 51 -13.55 -8.22 3.98
CA LYS A 51 -14.98 -8.55 3.84
C LYS A 51 -15.63 -7.71 2.74
N ARG A 52 -16.52 -8.33 1.96
CA ARG A 52 -17.34 -7.63 0.97
C ARG A 52 -18.18 -6.56 1.69
N ASN A 53 -18.00 -5.29 1.30
CA ASN A 53 -18.61 -4.08 1.88
C ASN A 53 -17.96 -3.53 3.16
N ALA A 54 -16.84 -4.07 3.62
CA ALA A 54 -16.08 -3.42 4.69
C ALA A 54 -15.38 -2.16 4.17
N ASP A 55 -15.13 -1.22 5.07
CA ASP A 55 -14.30 -0.07 4.76
C ASP A 55 -12.86 -0.51 4.50
N TRP A 56 -12.19 0.16 3.57
CA TRP A 56 -10.78 -0.07 3.24
C TRP A 56 -9.88 0.66 4.24
N ILE A 57 -10.00 0.29 5.51
CA ILE A 57 -9.21 0.82 6.62
C ILE A 57 -8.23 -0.28 7.04
N VAL A 58 -6.94 0.04 7.05
CA VAL A 58 -5.88 -0.88 7.44
C VAL A 58 -4.90 -0.19 8.37
N GLU A 59 -4.23 -0.96 9.20
CA GLU A 59 -3.14 -0.46 10.03
C GLU A 59 -1.93 -0.17 9.14
N LEU A 60 -1.39 1.04 9.28
CA LEU A 60 -0.17 1.45 8.58
C LEU A 60 1.00 0.57 9.05
N ASP A 61 1.86 0.18 8.10
CA ASP A 61 2.93 -0.83 8.23
C ASP A 61 2.48 -2.29 8.46
N SER A 62 1.19 -2.60 8.40
CA SER A 62 0.73 -4.01 8.41
C SER A 62 0.87 -4.70 7.04
N ALA A 63 0.73 -6.03 7.03
CA ALA A 63 0.72 -6.85 5.82
C ALA A 63 -0.40 -6.44 4.84
N GLU A 64 -1.55 -6.02 5.36
CA GLU A 64 -2.68 -5.50 4.59
C GLU A 64 -2.33 -4.17 3.91
N HIS A 65 -1.60 -3.29 4.61
CA HIS A 65 -1.13 -2.03 4.05
C HIS A 65 -0.15 -2.26 2.89
N SER A 66 0.79 -3.21 3.04
CA SER A 66 1.68 -3.63 1.94
C SER A 66 0.92 -4.17 0.73
N SER A 67 -0.15 -4.92 0.97
CA SER A 67 -1.02 -5.44 -0.09
C SER A 67 -1.75 -4.31 -0.84
N MET A 68 -2.30 -3.33 -0.11
CA MET A 68 -2.96 -2.16 -0.72
C MET A 68 -1.97 -1.29 -1.50
N ARG A 69 -0.75 -1.08 -1.00
CA ARG A 69 0.33 -0.38 -1.74
C ARG A 69 0.66 -1.09 -3.04
N THR A 70 0.71 -2.42 -3.06
CA THR A 70 0.98 -3.21 -4.27
C THR A 70 -0.07 -2.95 -5.36
N VAL A 71 -1.35 -2.88 -4.99
CA VAL A 71 -2.44 -2.53 -5.93
C VAL A 71 -2.31 -1.10 -6.43
N LEU A 72 -1.92 -0.17 -5.55
CA LEU A 72 -1.69 1.23 -5.91
C LEU A 72 -0.57 1.37 -6.94
N VAL A 73 0.56 0.69 -6.72
CA VAL A 73 1.68 0.64 -7.69
C VAL A 73 1.23 0.03 -9.01
N THR A 74 0.43 -1.03 -8.97
CA THR A 74 -0.12 -1.67 -10.18
C THR A 74 -1.01 -0.72 -10.98
N LEU A 75 -1.83 0.08 -10.30
CA LEU A 75 -2.65 1.12 -10.94
C LEU A 75 -1.80 2.23 -11.58
N LEU A 76 -0.78 2.71 -10.87
CA LEU A 76 0.14 3.72 -11.39
C LEU A 76 0.88 3.21 -12.64
N LYS A 77 1.31 1.95 -12.63
CA LYS A 77 1.94 1.31 -13.79
C LYS A 77 0.99 1.20 -14.98
N ARG A 78 -0.31 0.95 -14.75
CA ARG A 78 -1.32 0.93 -15.82
C ARG A 78 -1.66 2.31 -16.38
N LYS A 79 -1.56 3.38 -15.58
CA LYS A 79 -1.86 4.76 -15.99
C LYS A 79 -0.72 5.42 -16.77
N LYS A 80 0.46 4.79 -16.87
CA LYS A 80 1.48 5.18 -17.82
C LYS A 80 1.19 4.43 -19.13
N PRO A 81 0.43 4.99 -20.09
CA PRO A 81 0.50 4.46 -21.44
C PRO A 81 1.95 4.66 -21.89
N ASP A 82 2.47 3.67 -22.60
CA ASP A 82 3.04 3.79 -23.94
C ASP A 82 2.92 5.19 -24.60
N ALA A 83 3.42 6.25 -23.96
CA ALA A 83 3.59 7.58 -24.54
C ALA A 83 4.96 7.65 -25.27
N ASP A 84 5.38 6.53 -25.86
CA ASP A 84 6.59 6.37 -26.65
C ASP A 84 6.32 5.64 -27.98
N ARG A 85 5.09 5.72 -28.51
CA ARG A 85 4.85 5.38 -29.92
C ARG A 85 4.73 6.67 -30.72
N THR A 86 5.92 7.21 -30.99
CA THR A 86 6.20 8.23 -32.02
C THR A 86 5.64 7.80 -33.37
#